data_AF-A0A956VNB0-F1
#
_entry.id   AF-A0A956VNB0-F1
#
_cell.length_a   1.000
_cell.length_b   1.000
_cell.length_c   1.000
_cell.angle_alpha   90.00
_cell.angle_beta   90.00
_cell.angle_gamma   90.00
#
_symmetry.space_group_name_H-M   'P 1'
#
loop_
_entity.id
_entity.type
_entity.pdbx_description
1 polymer ?
#
loop_
_entity_poly.entity_id
_entity_poly.type
_entity_poly.pdbx_seq_one_letter_code
_entity_poly.pdbx_strand_id
1 'polypeptide(L)'
;MQQPKRFQAPTMAEAYDQVRRELGDQAVILSTRKAFAPGLFGQPGRQFVEVVARVPNESATTRAERPTLEQDEAAHDLVRAIAEASAAAPLAAHEGPFAGFQAVASPADLPAPARATRKRTTKTAAPTGAPTGATASVRPAADIREDATPLPMPSSAAASGPVALPVPSSEEPWSRQLDQMRSMLETLVSDRLDQRIDGGPAVLREMKERLVRYGMTPALAASVVSDVDGSASRDEQSLAANVERRLAAKLPPTVAMTPGASAPSSSSAPVAPARRRWRSAWRWTSSSRVSTSWSRGRT
;
A
#
# COMPACT_ATOMS: atom_id res chain seq x y z
N MET A 1 -12.60 -25.43 -15.39
CA MET A 1 -12.49 -24.13 -14.69
C MET A 1 -13.00 -23.05 -15.62
N GLN A 2 -14.07 -22.35 -15.27
CA GLN A 2 -14.55 -21.24 -16.09
C GLN A 2 -13.60 -20.05 -15.92
N GLN A 3 -13.09 -19.53 -17.04
CA GLN A 3 -12.23 -18.35 -17.01
C GLN A 3 -13.07 -17.10 -16.72
N PRO A 4 -12.57 -16.13 -15.94
CA PRO A 4 -13.26 -14.87 -15.74
C PRO A 4 -13.51 -14.16 -17.07
N LYS A 5 -14.77 -13.82 -17.36
CA LYS A 5 -15.14 -13.02 -18.54
C LYS A 5 -15.12 -11.54 -18.20
N ARG A 6 -14.82 -10.72 -19.21
CA ARG A 6 -14.78 -9.25 -19.08
C ARG A 6 -15.90 -8.64 -19.90
N PHE A 7 -16.65 -7.74 -19.28
CA PHE A 7 -17.76 -7.01 -19.85
C PHE A 7 -17.43 -5.54 -19.88
N GLN A 8 -17.77 -4.86 -20.97
CA GLN A 8 -17.52 -3.44 -21.15
C GLN A 8 -18.82 -2.76 -21.55
N ALA A 9 -19.20 -1.72 -20.80
CA ALA A 9 -20.38 -0.94 -21.12
C ALA A 9 -20.18 0.55 -20.82
N PRO A 10 -20.92 1.45 -21.49
CA PRO A 10 -20.90 2.89 -21.21
C PRO A 10 -21.24 3.20 -19.74
N THR A 11 -22.23 2.50 -19.20
CA THR A 11 -22.70 2.69 -17.83
C THR A 11 -22.58 1.42 -17.00
N MET A 12 -22.50 1.58 -15.68
CA MET A 12 -22.45 0.45 -14.75
C MET A 12 -23.74 -0.41 -14.83
N ALA A 13 -24.90 0.23 -14.99
CA ALA A 13 -26.18 -0.47 -15.12
C ALA A 13 -26.21 -1.41 -16.34
N GLU A 14 -25.78 -0.93 -17.51
CA GLU A 14 -25.71 -1.76 -18.72
C GLU A 14 -24.72 -2.92 -18.58
N ALA A 15 -23.60 -2.71 -17.89
CA ALA A 15 -22.65 -3.79 -17.62
C ALA A 15 -23.26 -4.87 -16.70
N TYR A 16 -24.06 -4.50 -15.70
CA TYR A 16 -24.81 -5.48 -14.91
C TYR A 16 -25.81 -6.27 -15.76
N ASP A 17 -26.52 -5.60 -16.67
CA ASP A 17 -27.47 -6.26 -17.55
C ASP A 17 -26.78 -7.22 -18.54
N GLN A 18 -25.58 -6.88 -19.01
CA GLN A 18 -24.75 -7.79 -19.82
C GLN A 18 -24.29 -9.00 -19.01
N VAL A 19 -23.81 -8.77 -17.78
CA VAL A 19 -23.39 -9.85 -16.86
C VAL A 19 -24.55 -10.79 -16.57
N ARG A 20 -25.74 -10.28 -16.25
CA ARG A 20 -26.94 -11.10 -16.00
C ARG A 20 -27.37 -11.88 -17.23
N ARG A 21 -27.34 -11.27 -18.42
CA ARG A 21 -27.70 -11.95 -19.68
C ARG A 21 -26.73 -13.06 -20.06
N GLU A 22 -25.42 -12.88 -19.84
CA GLU A 22 -24.41 -13.86 -20.24
C GLU A 22 -24.05 -14.91 -19.18
N LEU A 23 -24.06 -14.53 -17.90
CA LEU A 23 -23.59 -15.38 -16.79
C LEU A 23 -24.72 -15.78 -15.82
N GLY A 24 -25.91 -15.14 -15.92
CA GLY A 24 -27.03 -15.36 -15.02
C GLY A 24 -26.96 -14.52 -13.74
N ASP A 25 -28.03 -14.59 -12.94
CA ASP A 25 -28.17 -13.81 -11.70
C ASP A 25 -27.19 -14.22 -10.59
N GLN A 26 -26.59 -15.41 -10.71
CA GLN A 26 -25.62 -15.96 -9.75
C GLN A 26 -24.18 -15.48 -10.02
N ALA A 27 -23.97 -14.62 -11.01
CA ALA A 27 -22.64 -14.15 -11.37
C ALA A 27 -22.02 -13.30 -10.25
N VAL A 28 -20.79 -13.62 -9.87
CA VAL A 28 -20.02 -12.84 -8.89
C VAL A 28 -19.05 -11.93 -9.64
N ILE A 29 -19.13 -10.64 -9.35
CA ILE A 29 -18.21 -9.63 -9.87
C ILE A 29 -16.93 -9.66 -9.05
N LEU A 30 -15.81 -9.84 -9.75
CA LEU A 30 -14.47 -9.88 -9.17
C LEU A 30 -13.83 -8.50 -9.13
N SER A 31 -14.04 -7.70 -10.19
CA SER A 31 -13.40 -6.40 -10.34
C SER A 31 -14.26 -5.48 -11.20
N THR A 32 -14.37 -4.22 -10.78
CA THR A 32 -14.97 -3.14 -11.55
C THR A 32 -13.94 -2.03 -11.68
N ARG A 33 -13.71 -1.55 -12.90
CA ARG A 33 -12.88 -0.36 -13.11
C ARG A 33 -13.49 0.56 -14.16
N LYS A 34 -13.30 1.86 -13.96
CA LYS A 34 -13.61 2.87 -14.98
C LYS A 34 -12.41 2.97 -15.92
N ALA A 35 -12.66 2.88 -17.21
CA ALA A 35 -11.67 3.01 -18.26
C ALA A 35 -12.11 4.06 -19.29
N PHE A 36 -11.17 4.56 -20.09
CA PHE A 36 -11.45 5.52 -21.14
C PHE A 36 -11.07 4.90 -22.48
N ALA A 37 -12.01 4.88 -23.42
CA ALA A 37 -11.76 4.41 -24.76
C ALA A 37 -10.93 5.50 -25.45
N PRO A 38 -9.76 5.16 -26.01
CA PRO A 38 -8.96 6.15 -26.73
C PRO A 38 -9.81 6.72 -27.87
N GLY A 39 -10.01 8.04 -27.86
CA GLY A 39 -10.72 8.72 -28.93
C GLY A 39 -9.90 8.65 -30.22
N LEU A 40 -10.60 8.54 -31.35
CA LEU A 40 -9.97 8.64 -32.67
C LEU A 40 -9.87 10.13 -33.06
N PHE A 41 -8.74 10.56 -33.60
CA PHE A 41 -8.51 11.93 -34.11
C PHE A 41 -8.62 13.07 -33.09
N GLY A 42 -7.99 12.94 -31.91
CA GLY A 42 -7.89 14.05 -30.95
C GLY A 42 -9.21 14.40 -30.24
N GLN A 43 -10.26 13.60 -30.44
CA GLN A 43 -11.48 13.71 -29.64
C GLN A 43 -11.24 13.15 -28.24
N PRO A 44 -11.81 13.77 -27.20
CA PRO A 44 -11.73 13.24 -25.84
C PRO A 44 -12.31 11.82 -25.80
N GLY A 45 -11.58 10.91 -25.18
CA GLY A 45 -11.99 9.51 -25.04
C GLY A 45 -13.30 9.37 -24.28
N ARG A 46 -14.14 8.42 -24.67
CA ARG A 46 -15.40 8.14 -23.97
C ARG A 46 -15.12 7.27 -22.75
N GLN A 47 -15.72 7.63 -21.61
CA GLN A 47 -15.64 6.81 -20.41
C GLN A 47 -16.50 5.55 -20.57
N PHE A 48 -15.98 4.41 -20.12
CA PHE A 48 -16.71 3.15 -20.02
C PHE A 48 -16.33 2.42 -18.74
N VAL A 49 -17.11 1.42 -18.35
CA VAL A 49 -16.88 0.57 -17.20
C VAL A 49 -16.52 -0.84 -17.67
N GLU A 50 -15.39 -1.36 -17.20
CA GLU A 50 -14.97 -2.75 -17.40
C GLU A 50 -15.27 -3.55 -16.13
N VAL A 51 -16.08 -4.59 -16.27
CA VAL A 51 -16.50 -5.48 -15.19
C VAL A 51 -15.98 -6.89 -15.48
N VAL A 52 -15.21 -7.45 -14.56
CA VAL A 52 -14.75 -8.84 -14.63
C VAL A 52 -15.63 -9.68 -13.73
N ALA A 53 -16.32 -10.66 -14.30
CA ALA A 53 -17.26 -11.51 -13.57
C ALA A 53 -17.01 -12.99 -13.84
N ARG A 54 -17.42 -13.84 -12.90
CA ARG A 54 -17.41 -15.30 -13.04
C ARG A 54 -18.68 -15.91 -12.45
N VAL A 55 -19.11 -17.04 -13.00
CA VAL A 55 -20.10 -17.89 -12.32
C VAL A 55 -19.37 -18.68 -11.24
N PRO A 56 -19.79 -18.59 -9.96
CA PRO A 56 -19.28 -19.48 -8.94
C PRO A 56 -19.65 -20.91 -9.34
N ASN A 57 -18.64 -21.72 -9.65
CA ASN A 57 -18.88 -23.14 -9.81
C ASN A 57 -19.26 -23.65 -8.41
N GLU A 58 -20.47 -24.20 -8.26
CA GLU A 58 -21.02 -24.64 -6.96
C GLU A 58 -20.07 -25.58 -6.19
N SER A 59 -19.12 -26.18 -6.89
CA SER A 59 -18.04 -27.02 -6.36
C SER A 59 -16.89 -26.28 -5.65
N ALA A 60 -16.87 -24.94 -5.59
CA ALA A 60 -15.75 -24.19 -4.99
C ALA A 60 -16.16 -23.20 -3.87
N THR A 61 -17.45 -23.00 -3.61
CA THR A 61 -17.93 -21.99 -2.62
C THR A 61 -18.11 -22.55 -1.20
N THR A 62 -18.02 -23.86 -0.96
CA THR A 62 -18.07 -24.43 0.39
C THR A 62 -16.81 -24.21 1.24
N ARG A 63 -15.80 -23.43 0.78
CA ARG A 63 -14.59 -23.14 1.58
C ARG A 63 -14.44 -21.69 2.03
N ALA A 64 -15.48 -20.88 1.88
CA ALA A 64 -15.60 -19.62 2.58
C ALA A 64 -16.90 -19.62 3.41
N GLU A 65 -17.14 -20.73 4.11
CA GLU A 65 -17.93 -20.64 5.33
C GLU A 65 -17.24 -19.65 6.25
N ARG A 66 -18.06 -18.80 6.86
CA ARG A 66 -17.71 -18.00 8.04
C ARG A 66 -16.76 -18.82 8.93
N PRO A 67 -15.68 -18.23 9.48
CA PRO A 67 -15.02 -18.86 10.62
C PRO A 67 -16.13 -19.16 11.64
N THR A 68 -16.41 -20.44 11.82
CA THR A 68 -17.35 -20.94 12.80
C THR A 68 -16.86 -20.41 14.14
N LEU A 69 -17.77 -19.83 14.92
CA LEU A 69 -17.48 -19.13 16.18
C LEU A 69 -16.65 -19.97 17.18
N GLU A 70 -16.58 -21.30 17.03
CA GLU A 70 -15.72 -22.20 17.82
C GLU A 70 -14.22 -21.95 17.62
N GLN A 71 -13.78 -21.48 16.44
CA GLN A 71 -12.35 -21.21 16.23
C GLN A 71 -11.89 -19.92 16.93
N ASP A 72 -12.84 -19.01 17.23
CA ASP A 72 -12.60 -17.81 18.04
C ASP A 72 -12.49 -18.13 19.54
N GLU A 73 -13.20 -19.14 20.07
CA GLU A 73 -13.06 -19.54 21.48
C GLU A 73 -11.66 -20.10 21.77
N ALA A 74 -11.15 -21.00 20.93
CA ALA A 74 -9.80 -21.55 21.10
C ALA A 74 -8.71 -20.48 20.92
N ALA A 75 -8.91 -19.51 20.03
CA ALA A 75 -8.00 -18.38 19.87
C ALA A 75 -8.06 -17.42 21.07
N HIS A 76 -9.25 -17.17 21.61
CA HIS A 76 -9.44 -16.30 22.76
C HIS A 76 -8.89 -16.93 24.06
N ASP A 77 -9.01 -18.25 24.22
CA ASP A 77 -8.40 -19.00 25.34
C ASP A 77 -6.87 -18.98 25.26
N LEU A 78 -6.29 -19.06 24.06
CA LEU A 78 -4.84 -18.94 23.87
C LEU A 78 -4.35 -17.55 24.30
N VAL A 79 -5.06 -16.48 23.93
CA VAL A 79 -4.73 -15.10 24.31
C VAL A 79 -4.86 -14.90 25.82
N ARG A 80 -5.91 -15.45 26.45
CA ARG A 80 -6.09 -15.41 27.90
C ARG A 80 -4.98 -16.16 28.63
N ALA A 81 -4.60 -17.35 28.18
CA ALA A 81 -3.52 -18.14 28.78
C ALA A 81 -2.16 -17.44 28.69
N ILE A 82 -1.86 -16.76 27.57
CA ILE A 82 -0.63 -15.97 27.42
C ILE A 82 -0.64 -14.76 28.35
N ALA A 83 -1.78 -14.08 28.49
CA ALA A 83 -1.93 -12.93 29.38
C ALA A 83 -1.76 -13.32 30.86
N GLU A 84 -2.35 -14.44 31.28
CA GLU A 84 -2.21 -14.97 32.64
C GLU A 84 -0.78 -15.46 32.93
N ALA A 85 -0.14 -16.14 31.97
CA ALA A 85 1.26 -16.55 32.10
C ALA A 85 2.20 -15.34 32.22
N SER A 86 1.91 -14.25 31.51
CA SER A 86 2.67 -13.00 31.58
C SER A 86 2.43 -12.25 32.90
N ALA A 87 1.20 -12.27 33.42
CA ALA A 87 0.86 -11.62 34.70
C ALA A 87 1.36 -12.40 35.93
N ALA A 88 1.45 -13.73 35.84
CA ALA A 88 1.96 -14.58 36.91
C ALA A 88 3.50 -14.67 36.94
N ALA A 89 4.19 -14.15 35.91
CA ALA A 89 5.63 -14.01 35.96
C ALA A 89 5.98 -12.99 37.06
N PRO A 90 6.65 -13.41 38.15
CA PRO A 90 7.04 -12.48 39.19
C PRO A 90 7.93 -11.42 38.57
N LEU A 91 7.51 -10.15 38.66
CA LEU A 91 8.39 -8.99 38.49
C LEU A 91 9.44 -9.03 39.61
N ALA A 92 10.37 -9.99 39.52
CA ALA A 92 11.61 -9.94 40.23
C ALA A 92 12.32 -8.70 39.69
N ALA A 93 12.42 -7.68 40.53
CA ALA A 93 13.12 -6.44 40.28
C ALA A 93 14.54 -6.76 39.77
N HIS A 94 14.71 -6.75 38.45
CA HIS A 94 16.01 -6.72 37.81
C HIS A 94 16.50 -5.28 37.80
N GLU A 95 16.86 -4.78 38.98
CA GLU A 95 17.86 -3.73 39.09
C GLU A 95 19.24 -4.39 38.93
N GLY A 96 19.69 -4.47 37.68
CA GLY A 96 21.01 -4.98 37.34
C GLY A 96 21.39 -4.57 35.93
N PRO A 97 22.61 -4.06 35.69
CA PRO A 97 23.02 -3.55 34.39
C PRO A 97 23.09 -4.69 33.38
N PHE A 98 22.41 -4.48 32.26
CA PHE A 98 22.24 -5.40 31.14
C PHE A 98 23.60 -5.80 30.53
N ALA A 99 24.21 -6.87 31.06
CA ALA A 99 25.43 -7.48 30.55
C ALA A 99 25.22 -9.00 30.46
N GLY A 100 24.55 -9.47 29.41
CA GLY A 100 24.33 -10.92 29.27
C GLY A 100 23.31 -11.35 28.21
N PHE A 101 23.46 -10.91 26.97
CA PHE A 101 22.84 -11.58 25.80
C PHE A 101 23.93 -11.98 24.79
N GLN A 102 24.96 -12.66 25.27
CA GLN A 102 25.81 -13.51 24.43
C GLN A 102 25.58 -14.97 24.81
N ALA A 103 25.48 -15.79 23.77
CA ALA A 103 25.32 -17.25 23.77
C ALA A 103 23.88 -17.78 23.71
N VAL A 104 23.19 -17.48 22.60
CA VAL A 104 22.32 -18.48 21.98
C VAL A 104 23.09 -19.10 20.83
N ALA A 105 23.13 -20.43 20.85
CA ALA A 105 23.90 -21.37 20.06
C ALA A 105 24.11 -21.04 18.57
N SER A 106 25.30 -21.43 18.09
CA SER A 106 25.75 -21.46 16.70
C SER A 106 24.69 -21.99 15.72
N PRO A 107 24.46 -21.31 14.57
CA PRO A 107 23.58 -21.77 13.50
C PRO A 107 24.21 -22.88 12.61
N ALA A 108 25.09 -23.71 13.17
CA ALA A 108 25.91 -24.66 12.39
C ALA A 108 25.22 -26.01 12.10
N ASP A 109 23.96 -26.21 12.52
CA ASP A 109 23.29 -27.51 12.40
C ASP A 109 21.88 -27.42 11.81
N LEU A 110 21.72 -26.58 10.77
CA LEU A 110 20.52 -26.60 9.93
C LEU A 110 20.76 -27.48 8.70
N PRO A 111 19.97 -28.55 8.49
CA PRO A 111 20.11 -29.42 7.33
C PRO A 111 19.80 -28.64 6.04
N ALA A 112 20.69 -28.77 5.05
CA ALA A 112 20.61 -28.09 3.78
C ALA A 112 19.29 -28.40 3.04
N PRO A 113 18.53 -27.39 2.57
CA PRO A 113 17.33 -27.64 1.78
C PRO A 113 17.71 -28.21 0.41
N ALA A 114 17.16 -29.40 0.12
CA ALA A 114 17.33 -30.10 -1.14
C ALA A 114 16.93 -29.22 -2.34
N ARG A 115 17.83 -29.16 -3.30
CA ARG A 115 17.76 -28.36 -4.53
C ARG A 115 16.68 -28.93 -5.46
N ALA A 116 15.47 -28.38 -5.44
CA ALA A 116 14.40 -28.76 -6.37
C ALA A 116 14.68 -28.22 -7.78
N THR A 117 15.03 -29.12 -8.70
CA THR A 117 15.18 -28.87 -10.14
C THR A 117 13.80 -28.75 -10.80
N ARG A 118 13.28 -27.52 -10.95
CA ARG A 118 12.10 -27.27 -11.80
C ARG A 118 12.50 -27.26 -13.28
N LYS A 119 12.20 -28.35 -13.98
CA LYS A 119 12.15 -28.40 -15.45
C LYS A 119 11.03 -27.49 -15.94
N ARG A 120 11.40 -26.46 -16.71
CA ARG A 120 10.51 -25.52 -17.40
C ARG A 120 10.09 -26.14 -18.74
N THR A 121 8.86 -26.64 -18.84
CA THR A 121 8.25 -27.02 -20.12
C THR A 121 7.28 -25.93 -20.55
N THR A 122 7.70 -25.11 -21.50
CA THR A 122 6.86 -24.21 -22.27
C THR A 122 6.09 -25.03 -23.30
N LYS A 123 4.77 -25.19 -23.11
CA LYS A 123 3.89 -25.71 -24.17
C LYS A 123 2.84 -24.66 -24.53
N THR A 124 3.21 -23.89 -25.55
CA THR A 124 2.35 -23.17 -26.48
C THR A 124 1.21 -24.06 -26.97
N ALA A 125 -0.03 -23.58 -26.87
CA ALA A 125 -1.12 -23.96 -27.77
C ALA A 125 -2.23 -22.90 -27.72
N ALA A 126 -2.37 -22.16 -28.82
CA ALA A 126 -3.63 -21.58 -29.24
C ALA A 126 -4.63 -22.71 -29.57
N PRO A 127 -5.95 -22.47 -29.51
CA PRO A 127 -6.62 -22.18 -30.78
C PRO A 127 -7.78 -21.17 -30.71
N THR A 128 -7.81 -20.33 -31.74
CA THR A 128 -8.92 -20.02 -32.66
C THR A 128 -10.28 -20.66 -32.38
N GLY A 129 -11.33 -19.84 -32.34
CA GLY A 129 -12.72 -20.28 -32.47
C GLY A 129 -13.71 -19.13 -32.36
N ALA A 130 -14.07 -18.54 -33.51
CA ALA A 130 -15.29 -17.75 -33.68
C ALA A 130 -16.53 -18.67 -33.56
N PRO A 131 -17.69 -18.12 -33.15
CA PRO A 131 -18.77 -18.14 -34.12
C PRO A 131 -19.62 -16.85 -34.17
N THR A 132 -19.90 -16.50 -35.42
CA THR A 132 -21.03 -15.74 -35.94
C THR A 132 -22.35 -16.18 -35.32
N GLY A 133 -23.20 -15.22 -34.94
CA GLY A 133 -24.55 -15.49 -34.45
C GLY A 133 -25.39 -14.23 -34.36
N ALA A 134 -25.84 -13.74 -35.52
CA ALA A 134 -26.88 -12.74 -35.63
C ALA A 134 -28.23 -13.36 -35.21
N THR A 135 -28.96 -12.70 -34.31
CA THR A 135 -30.43 -12.72 -34.29
C THR A 135 -30.97 -11.41 -33.72
N ALA A 136 -31.88 -10.83 -34.50
CA ALA A 136 -32.71 -9.68 -34.15
C ALA A 136 -33.80 -10.09 -33.16
N SER A 137 -34.20 -9.19 -32.24
CA SER A 137 -35.62 -9.06 -31.85
C SER A 137 -35.88 -7.97 -30.80
N VAL A 138 -36.77 -7.06 -31.22
CA VAL A 138 -37.92 -6.52 -30.46
C VAL A 138 -37.66 -5.45 -29.39
N ARG A 139 -38.04 -4.21 -29.78
CA ARG A 139 -38.52 -3.11 -28.91
C ARG A 139 -39.93 -3.43 -28.39
N PRO A 140 -40.27 -3.00 -27.17
CA PRO A 140 -41.30 -1.97 -27.01
C PRO A 140 -40.82 -0.91 -25.97
N ALA A 141 -40.86 0.40 -26.21
CA ALA A 141 -42.02 1.27 -26.39
C ALA A 141 -43.07 1.11 -25.27
N ALA A 142 -42.78 1.73 -24.12
CA ALA A 142 -43.79 2.06 -23.11
C ALA A 142 -43.55 3.49 -22.63
N ASP A 143 -44.43 4.36 -23.11
CA ASP A 143 -44.79 5.67 -22.57
C ASP A 143 -45.01 5.58 -21.06
N ILE A 144 -44.33 6.41 -20.27
CA ILE A 144 -44.85 6.88 -18.99
C ILE A 144 -44.70 8.39 -18.98
N ARG A 145 -45.86 9.02 -19.16
CA ARG A 145 -46.13 10.44 -19.12
C ARG A 145 -46.75 10.68 -17.74
N GLU A 146 -45.99 11.24 -16.80
CA GLU A 146 -46.56 11.73 -15.54
C GLU A 146 -46.36 13.24 -15.41
N ASP A 147 -47.52 13.87 -15.52
CA ASP A 147 -47.97 15.17 -15.02
C ASP A 147 -46.95 16.09 -14.35
N ALA A 148 -46.70 17.19 -15.05
CA ALA A 148 -46.21 18.43 -14.47
C ALA A 148 -47.37 19.16 -13.78
N THR A 149 -47.34 19.26 -12.45
CA THR A 149 -48.16 20.22 -11.71
C THR A 149 -47.35 21.50 -11.45
N PRO A 150 -47.67 22.63 -12.08
CA PRO A 150 -47.03 23.91 -11.76
C PRO A 150 -47.65 24.51 -10.50
N LEU A 151 -46.86 24.66 -9.44
CA LEU A 151 -47.26 25.42 -8.24
C LEU A 151 -47.06 26.93 -8.47
N PRO A 152 -47.99 27.77 -7.95
CA PRO A 152 -47.99 29.21 -8.17
C PRO A 152 -46.91 29.93 -7.34
N MET A 153 -46.25 30.89 -7.98
CA MET A 153 -45.30 31.80 -7.33
C MET A 153 -46.01 32.88 -6.50
N PRO A 154 -45.59 33.15 -5.25
CA PRO A 154 -45.90 34.42 -4.62
C PRO A 154 -44.89 35.50 -5.05
N SER A 155 -45.43 36.49 -5.75
CA SER A 155 -44.83 37.79 -5.99
C SER A 155 -44.65 38.52 -4.65
N SER A 156 -43.42 38.93 -4.32
CA SER A 156 -43.20 39.94 -3.28
C SER A 156 -42.10 40.91 -3.72
N ALA A 157 -42.56 42.13 -3.98
CA ALA A 157 -41.78 43.25 -4.44
C ALA A 157 -40.99 43.93 -3.31
N ALA A 158 -39.79 44.39 -3.67
CA ALA A 158 -39.14 45.64 -3.29
C ALA A 158 -38.96 46.00 -1.80
N ALA A 159 -37.72 45.83 -1.33
CA ALA A 159 -37.05 46.84 -0.50
C ALA A 159 -35.54 46.77 -0.75
N SER A 160 -35.03 47.77 -1.48
CA SER A 160 -33.63 47.93 -1.82
C SER A 160 -32.78 48.32 -0.60
N GLY A 161 -31.71 47.57 -0.37
CA GLY A 161 -30.56 47.96 0.45
C GLY A 161 -29.37 47.06 0.11
N PRO A 162 -28.23 47.57 -0.38
CA PRO A 162 -27.08 46.75 -0.73
C PRO A 162 -26.28 46.38 0.53
N VAL A 163 -26.84 45.50 1.35
CA VAL A 163 -26.06 44.77 2.36
C VAL A 163 -25.56 43.51 1.67
N ALA A 164 -24.28 43.47 1.36
CA ALA A 164 -23.60 42.27 0.86
C ALA A 164 -23.66 41.19 1.95
N LEU A 165 -24.75 40.43 1.96
CA LEU A 165 -24.91 39.27 2.83
C LEU A 165 -23.91 38.20 2.38
N PRO A 166 -23.05 37.68 3.29
CA PRO A 166 -22.17 36.58 2.97
C PRO A 166 -23.05 35.37 2.69
N VAL A 167 -23.05 34.91 1.44
CA VAL A 167 -23.74 33.69 1.02
C VAL A 167 -23.12 32.53 1.81
N PRO A 168 -23.86 31.82 2.68
CA PRO A 168 -23.33 30.66 3.36
C PRO A 168 -23.10 29.56 2.32
N SER A 169 -21.84 29.37 1.95
CA SER A 169 -21.41 28.29 1.07
C SER A 169 -21.75 26.96 1.71
N SER A 170 -22.85 26.33 1.26
CA SER A 170 -23.32 25.02 1.74
C SER A 170 -22.37 23.85 1.43
N GLU A 171 -21.16 24.12 0.93
CA GLU A 171 -20.12 23.12 0.62
C GLU A 171 -19.14 22.87 1.78
N GLU A 172 -19.14 23.70 2.83
CA GLU A 172 -18.25 23.53 4.00
C GLU A 172 -18.47 22.31 4.92
N PRO A 173 -19.68 21.71 5.08
CA PRO A 173 -19.82 20.59 6.02
C PRO A 173 -19.16 19.31 5.50
N TRP A 174 -19.11 19.12 4.19
CA TRP A 174 -18.55 17.90 3.59
C TRP A 174 -17.01 17.92 3.54
N SER A 175 -16.39 19.08 3.30
CA SER A 175 -14.92 19.20 3.31
C SER A 175 -14.34 18.86 4.68
N ARG A 176 -14.96 19.34 5.76
CA ARG A 176 -14.56 19.01 7.14
C ARG A 176 -14.68 17.52 7.42
N GLN A 177 -15.73 16.87 6.92
CA GLN A 177 -15.90 15.43 7.05
C GLN A 177 -14.81 14.66 6.29
N LEU A 178 -14.44 15.09 5.08
CA LEU A 178 -13.35 14.46 4.31
C LEU A 178 -11.99 14.63 4.99
N ASP A 179 -11.70 15.80 5.55
CA ASP A 179 -10.46 16.05 6.30
C ASP A 179 -10.41 15.18 7.56
N GLN A 180 -11.54 15.01 8.26
CA GLN A 180 -11.65 14.12 9.41
C GLN A 180 -11.44 12.64 9.01
N MET A 181 -12.08 12.17 7.94
CA MET A 181 -11.88 10.82 7.43
C MET A 181 -10.44 10.58 7.00
N ARG A 182 -9.81 11.58 6.36
CA ARG A 182 -8.40 11.51 5.96
C ARG A 182 -7.48 11.40 7.18
N SER A 183 -7.67 12.23 8.19
CA SER A 183 -6.89 12.19 9.44
C SER A 183 -7.05 10.86 10.17
N MET A 184 -8.27 10.31 10.22
CA MET A 184 -8.52 9.00 10.83
C MET A 184 -7.84 7.88 10.05
N LEU A 185 -7.92 7.89 8.72
CA LEU A 185 -7.24 6.93 7.85
C LEU A 185 -5.72 7.02 7.97
N GLU A 186 -5.17 8.23 8.03
CA GLU A 186 -3.73 8.47 8.20
C GLU A 186 -3.23 7.92 9.55
N THR A 187 -4.03 8.07 10.60
CA THR A 187 -3.73 7.53 11.93
C THR A 187 -3.76 5.99 11.91
N LEU A 188 -4.81 5.38 11.34
CA LEU A 188 -4.94 3.92 11.26
C LEU A 188 -3.86 3.27 10.38
N VAL A 189 -3.49 3.92 9.27
CA VAL A 189 -2.42 3.44 8.40
C VAL A 189 -1.07 3.54 9.10
N SER A 190 -0.80 4.63 9.81
CA SER A 190 0.44 4.80 10.57
C SER A 190 0.56 3.77 11.68
N ASP A 191 -0.50 3.54 12.44
CA ASP A 191 -0.53 2.58 13.55
C ASP A 191 -0.34 1.13 13.05
N ARG A 192 -0.99 0.78 11.93
CA ARG A 192 -0.82 -0.54 11.31
C ARG A 192 0.57 -0.76 10.73
N LEU A 193 1.21 0.28 10.19
CA LEU A 193 2.59 0.21 9.71
C LEU A 193 3.56 0.00 10.89
N ASP A 194 3.35 0.71 11.99
CA ASP A 194 4.17 0.57 13.19
C ASP A 194 4.05 -0.83 13.80
N GLN A 195 2.83 -1.35 13.99
CA GLN A 195 2.61 -2.71 14.47
C GLN A 195 3.30 -3.76 13.59
N ARG A 196 3.30 -3.58 12.27
CA ARG A 196 3.97 -4.50 11.34
C ARG A 196 5.49 -4.45 11.46
N ILE A 197 6.06 -3.25 11.63
CA ILE A 197 7.51 -3.08 11.81
C ILE A 197 7.94 -3.63 13.18
N ASP A 198 7.13 -3.41 14.22
CA ASP A 198 7.43 -3.85 15.58
C ASP A 198 7.37 -5.37 15.72
N GLY A 199 6.43 -6.02 15.01
CA GLY A 199 6.38 -7.49 14.86
C GLY A 199 7.37 -8.05 13.83
N GLY A 200 8.09 -7.19 13.12
CA GLY A 200 9.02 -7.56 12.06
C GLY A 200 10.40 -8.00 12.56
N PRO A 201 11.29 -8.42 11.64
CA PRO A 201 12.68 -8.75 11.97
C PRO A 201 13.39 -7.56 12.64
N ALA A 202 14.25 -7.86 13.63
CA ALA A 202 14.93 -6.86 14.47
C ALA A 202 15.68 -5.78 13.66
N VAL A 203 16.21 -6.15 12.49
CA VAL A 203 16.90 -5.25 11.57
C VAL A 203 16.01 -4.08 11.12
N LEU A 204 14.72 -4.31 10.86
CA LEU A 204 13.80 -3.25 10.44
C LEU A 204 13.52 -2.25 11.57
N ARG A 205 13.38 -2.76 12.80
CA ARG A 205 13.20 -1.92 14.00
C ARG A 205 14.42 -1.04 14.25
N GLU A 206 15.62 -1.64 14.23
CA GLU A 206 16.86 -0.89 14.40
C GLU A 206 17.03 0.17 13.30
N MET A 207 16.65 -0.16 12.06
CA MET A 207 16.72 0.80 10.97
C MET A 207 15.73 1.96 11.11
N LYS A 208 14.49 1.71 11.57
CA LYS A 208 13.51 2.75 11.94
C LYS A 208 14.09 3.67 13.02
N GLU A 209 14.62 3.11 14.10
CA GLU A 209 15.22 3.89 15.20
C GLU A 209 16.40 4.75 14.73
N ARG A 210 17.26 4.21 13.86
CA ARG A 210 18.37 4.97 13.27
C ARG A 210 17.86 6.15 12.44
N LEU A 211 16.88 5.95 11.56
CA LEU A 211 16.30 7.04 10.76
C LEU A 211 15.70 8.15 11.66
N VAL A 212 14.99 7.76 12.72
CA VAL A 212 14.46 8.71 13.71
C VAL A 212 15.57 9.45 14.43
N ARG A 213 16.65 8.76 14.81
CA ARG A 213 17.85 9.39 15.43
C ARG A 213 18.52 10.40 14.49
N TYR A 214 18.42 10.23 13.18
CA TYR A 214 18.89 11.19 12.17
C TYR A 214 17.92 12.35 11.91
N GLY A 215 16.84 12.47 12.69
CA GLY A 215 15.88 13.57 12.60
C GLY A 215 14.76 13.34 11.59
N MET A 216 14.58 12.12 11.09
CA MET A 216 13.43 11.76 10.26
C MET A 216 12.18 11.61 11.13
N THR A 217 11.02 12.05 10.64
CA THR A 217 9.77 11.86 11.39
C THR A 217 9.44 10.36 11.50
N PRO A 218 8.89 9.88 12.63
CA PRO A 218 8.61 8.46 12.83
C PRO A 218 7.73 7.85 11.74
N ALA A 219 6.69 8.57 11.31
CA ALA A 219 5.78 8.14 10.24
C ALA A 219 6.51 7.98 8.90
N LEU A 220 7.43 8.89 8.57
CA LEU A 220 8.19 8.82 7.32
C LEU A 220 9.26 7.73 7.37
N ALA A 221 9.90 7.53 8.52
CA ALA A 221 10.79 6.39 8.74
C ALA A 221 10.06 5.06 8.58
N ALA A 222 8.86 4.91 9.16
CA ALA A 222 8.03 3.71 9.03
C ALA A 222 7.63 3.45 7.55
N SER A 223 7.25 4.50 6.81
CA SER A 223 6.95 4.40 5.38
C SER A 223 8.15 3.92 4.56
N VAL A 224 9.35 4.48 4.79
CA VAL A 224 10.58 4.07 4.07
C VAL A 224 10.92 2.60 4.37
N VAL A 225 10.80 2.17 5.63
CA VAL A 225 11.06 0.78 6.04
C VAL A 225 10.04 -0.18 5.42
N SER A 226 8.76 0.18 5.38
CA SER A 226 7.71 -0.64 4.76
C SER A 226 7.85 -0.79 3.24
N ASP A 227 8.28 0.27 2.54
CA ASP A 227 8.56 0.20 1.10
C ASP A 227 9.68 -0.80 0.79
N VAL A 228 10.65 -0.93 1.70
CA VAL A 228 11.79 -1.83 1.55
C VAL A 228 11.41 -3.26 1.93
N ASP A 229 10.58 -3.47 2.96
CA ASP A 229 10.04 -4.79 3.31
C ASP A 229 9.20 -5.41 2.17
N GLY A 230 8.44 -4.57 1.45
CA GLY A 230 7.69 -5.00 0.26
C GLY A 230 8.57 -5.40 -0.93
N SER A 231 9.79 -4.86 -1.02
CA SER A 231 10.79 -5.30 -2.00
C SER A 231 11.58 -6.48 -1.44
N ALA A 232 11.00 -7.68 -1.54
CA ALA A 232 11.47 -8.95 -0.98
C ALA A 232 12.93 -9.35 -1.34
N SER A 233 13.94 -8.64 -0.85
CA SER A 233 15.33 -9.09 -0.84
C SER A 233 15.64 -9.65 0.54
N ARG A 234 15.93 -10.96 0.61
CA ARG A 234 16.33 -11.66 1.83
C ARG A 234 17.70 -11.23 2.36
N ASP A 235 18.50 -10.56 1.52
CA ASP A 235 19.87 -10.21 1.85
C ASP A 235 19.95 -8.82 2.49
N GLU A 236 20.56 -8.76 3.67
CA GLU A 236 20.72 -7.55 4.48
C GLU A 236 21.45 -6.41 3.72
N GLN A 237 22.44 -6.75 2.90
CA GLN A 237 23.17 -5.78 2.06
C GLN A 237 22.29 -5.19 0.94
N SER A 238 21.42 -6.00 0.33
CA SER A 238 20.47 -5.54 -0.68
C SER A 238 19.42 -4.62 -0.06
N LEU A 239 19.05 -4.90 1.19
CA LEU A 239 18.10 -4.11 1.97
C LEU A 239 18.65 -2.71 2.25
N ALA A 240 19.90 -2.60 2.71
CA ALA A 240 20.58 -1.31 2.89
C ALA A 240 20.70 -0.50 1.59
N ALA A 241 21.10 -1.13 0.48
CA ALA A 241 21.22 -0.45 -0.81
C ALA A 241 19.86 0.03 -1.36
N ASN A 242 18.79 -0.73 -1.12
CA ASN A 242 17.43 -0.33 -1.50
C ASN A 242 16.94 0.86 -0.68
N VAL A 243 17.24 0.90 0.63
CA VAL A 243 16.93 2.04 1.49
C VAL A 243 17.62 3.29 0.98
N GLU A 244 18.92 3.22 0.65
CA GLU A 244 19.66 4.36 0.11
C GLU A 244 19.07 4.87 -1.22
N ARG A 245 18.72 3.97 -2.15
CA ARG A 245 18.05 4.36 -3.40
C ARG A 245 16.71 5.04 -3.14
N ARG A 246 15.93 4.55 -2.18
CA ARG A 246 14.62 5.12 -1.84
C ARG A 246 14.74 6.46 -1.15
N LEU A 247 15.68 6.61 -0.22
CA LEU A 247 16.00 7.88 0.42
C LEU A 247 16.45 8.92 -0.61
N ALA A 248 17.33 8.55 -1.52
CA ALA A 248 17.79 9.43 -2.60
C ALA A 248 16.66 9.86 -3.55
N ALA A 249 15.66 9.00 -3.76
CA ALA A 249 14.49 9.32 -4.58
C ALA A 249 13.45 10.20 -3.86
N LYS A 250 13.37 10.14 -2.53
CA LYS A 250 12.40 10.89 -1.71
C LYS A 250 12.93 12.25 -1.25
N LEU A 251 14.24 12.36 -1.06
CA LEU A 251 14.86 13.66 -0.81
C LEU A 251 14.82 14.46 -2.11
N PRO A 252 14.29 15.71 -2.13
CA PRO A 252 14.41 16.55 -3.29
C PRO A 252 15.89 16.61 -3.70
N PRO A 253 16.22 16.53 -4.99
CA PRO A 253 17.60 16.69 -5.41
C PRO A 253 18.07 17.97 -4.77
N THR A 254 19.02 17.88 -3.83
CA THR A 254 19.64 19.06 -3.24
C THR A 254 20.12 19.84 -4.44
N VAL A 255 19.40 20.92 -4.75
CA VAL A 255 19.77 21.86 -5.79
C VAL A 255 21.16 22.26 -5.33
N ALA A 256 22.17 21.70 -5.99
CA ALA A 256 23.52 22.15 -5.79
C ALA A 256 23.39 23.63 -6.08
N MET A 257 23.48 24.46 -5.04
CA MET A 257 23.51 25.90 -5.20
C MET A 257 24.70 26.10 -6.14
N THR A 258 24.39 26.24 -7.43
CA THR A 258 25.36 26.55 -8.46
C THR A 258 26.01 27.80 -7.91
N PRO A 259 27.29 27.75 -7.49
CA PRO A 259 27.95 28.93 -6.96
C PRO A 259 27.82 29.98 -8.05
N GLY A 260 27.00 31.00 -7.77
CA GLY A 260 26.67 32.03 -8.72
C GLY A 260 27.98 32.58 -9.25
N ALA A 261 28.19 32.35 -10.55
CA ALA A 261 29.18 33.04 -11.33
C ALA A 261 28.75 34.51 -11.37
N SER A 262 29.13 35.27 -10.35
CA SER A 262 29.22 36.72 -10.40
C SER A 262 30.45 37.12 -9.59
N ALA A 263 31.60 37.09 -10.27
CA ALA A 263 32.69 37.97 -9.92
C ALA A 263 32.30 39.37 -10.45
N PRO A 264 32.40 40.40 -9.59
CA PRO A 264 33.25 41.51 -9.98
C PRO A 264 34.50 41.52 -9.12
N SER A 265 35.62 41.63 -9.82
CA SER A 265 36.96 41.87 -9.28
C SER A 265 37.00 42.96 -8.21
N SER A 266 37.42 42.62 -7.00
CA SER A 266 38.25 43.50 -6.16
C SER A 266 38.84 42.73 -4.97
N SER A 267 40.14 42.47 -5.09
CA SER A 267 41.16 42.61 -4.05
C SER A 267 40.70 42.71 -2.59
N SER A 268 41.02 41.70 -1.77
CA SER A 268 41.81 41.83 -0.53
C SER A 268 41.56 40.69 0.47
N ALA A 269 42.66 40.08 0.91
CA ALA A 269 42.92 39.29 2.13
C ALA A 269 42.36 37.84 2.28
N PRO A 270 43.21 36.88 2.72
CA PRO A 270 42.81 35.50 2.99
C PRO A 270 42.32 35.34 4.43
N VAL A 271 41.03 35.04 4.61
CA VAL A 271 40.50 34.50 5.87
C VAL A 271 40.02 33.08 5.60
N ALA A 272 40.67 32.11 6.24
CA ALA A 272 40.40 30.68 6.10
C ALA A 272 38.96 30.34 6.57
N PRO A 273 38.09 29.76 5.72
CA PRO A 273 36.83 29.25 6.19
C PRO A 273 37.01 27.83 6.74
N ALA A 274 36.67 27.65 8.01
CA ALA A 274 36.46 26.37 8.64
C ALA A 274 35.38 25.59 7.89
N ARG A 275 35.81 24.73 6.96
CA ARG A 275 34.94 23.79 6.24
C ARG A 275 34.35 22.78 7.24
N ARG A 276 33.07 22.96 7.59
CA ARG A 276 32.28 21.95 8.29
C ARG A 276 32.21 20.69 7.43
N ARG A 277 32.97 19.67 7.84
CA ARG A 277 32.96 18.30 7.33
C ARG A 277 31.64 17.61 7.69
N TRP A 278 30.68 17.58 6.77
CA TRP A 278 29.46 16.75 6.89
C TRP A 278 29.47 15.48 6.04
N ARG A 279 30.58 15.18 5.32
CA ARG A 279 30.62 14.09 4.32
C ARG A 279 31.38 12.82 4.73
N SER A 280 31.65 12.59 6.02
CA SER A 280 32.56 11.49 6.44
C SER A 280 31.96 10.42 7.35
N ALA A 281 30.68 10.48 7.72
CA ALA A 281 30.12 9.56 8.72
C ALA A 281 29.38 8.33 8.13
N TRP A 282 29.45 8.08 6.83
CA TRP A 282 28.79 6.95 6.16
C TRP A 282 29.78 5.89 5.64
N ARG A 283 30.95 5.76 6.27
CA ARG A 283 31.86 4.65 5.95
C ARG A 283 31.50 3.48 6.87
N TRP A 284 30.66 2.59 6.34
CA TRP A 284 30.40 1.25 6.86
C TRP A 284 31.75 0.54 7.10
N THR A 285 32.25 0.51 8.33
CA THR A 285 33.37 -0.38 8.70
C THR A 285 32.80 -1.73 9.09
N SER A 286 32.41 -2.50 8.09
CA SER A 286 32.30 -3.95 8.20
C SER A 286 33.73 -4.52 8.32
N SER A 287 34.30 -4.46 9.52
CA SER A 287 35.59 -5.07 9.84
C SER A 287 35.54 -5.73 11.20
N SER A 288 34.67 -6.73 11.35
CA SER A 288 34.84 -7.82 12.30
C SER A 288 35.42 -9.02 11.55
N ARG A 289 36.72 -8.95 11.24
CA ARG A 289 37.51 -10.12 10.86
C ARG A 289 37.68 -10.97 12.12
N VAL A 290 36.71 -11.83 12.42
CA VAL A 290 36.87 -12.89 13.43
C VAL A 290 37.92 -13.85 12.88
N SER A 291 39.12 -13.75 13.44
CA SER A 291 40.22 -14.67 13.19
C SER A 291 39.95 -15.96 13.96
N THR A 292 39.28 -16.91 13.33
CA THR A 292 39.12 -18.26 13.88
C THR A 292 40.47 -18.99 13.75
N SER A 293 41.30 -18.95 14.79
CA SER A 293 42.49 -19.78 14.87
C SER A 293 42.08 -21.23 15.09
N TRP A 294 42.25 -22.07 14.07
CA TRP A 294 42.13 -23.52 14.21
C TRP A 294 43.39 -24.09 14.89
N SER A 295 43.29 -24.38 16.18
CA SER A 295 44.23 -25.24 16.89
C SER A 295 43.87 -26.71 16.59
N ARG A 296 44.60 -27.33 15.67
CA ARG A 296 44.61 -28.79 15.49
C ARG A 296 45.23 -29.44 16.72
N GLY A 297 44.37 -29.97 17.61
CA GLY A 297 44.75 -30.97 18.60
C GLY A 297 45.03 -32.29 17.89
N ARG A 298 46.21 -32.84 18.16
CA ARG A 298 46.75 -34.10 17.63
C ARG A 298 46.61 -35.13 18.76
N THR A 299 45.88 -36.21 18.53
CA THR A 299 45.94 -37.46 19.32
C THR A 299 45.68 -38.60 18.37
#